data_AF-A0A5R9PZH9-F1
#
_entry.id   AF-A0A5R9PZH9-F1
#
_cell.length_a   1.000
_cell.length_b   1.000
_cell.length_c   1.000
_cell.angle_alpha   90.00
_cell.angle_beta   90.00
_cell.angle_gamma   90.00
#
_symmetry.space_group_name_H-M   'P 1'
#
loop_
_entity.id
_entity.type
_entity.pdbx_description
1 polymer ?
#
loop_
_entity_poly.entity_id
_entity_poly.type
_entity_poly.pdbx_seq_one_letter_code
_entity_poly.pdbx_strand_id
1 'polypeptide(L)'
;MEQDIKSAIKLLAKHDYRSTARVVGEYVEKVVAEKLDGELAKHNQPGFDIHTKEFGKIEVKSRAHNSKSKRCTLNHKKMANLDHFLYVEVESGEIAKALMFDISSLKKLASPKGYVYIDESRHGLGTCILERLN
;
A
#
# COMPACT_ATOMS: atom_id res chain seq x y z
N MET A 1 -21.35 6.09 2.75
CA MET A 1 -19.94 6.55 2.74
C MET A 1 -19.02 5.52 2.09
N GLU A 2 -18.90 4.29 2.61
CA GLU A 2 -18.04 3.25 2.03
C GLU A 2 -18.50 2.80 0.62
N GLN A 3 -19.81 2.63 0.43
CA GLN A 3 -20.41 2.35 -0.88
C GLN A 3 -20.20 3.47 -1.91
N ASP A 4 -20.14 4.73 -1.46
CA ASP A 4 -19.99 5.90 -2.34
C ASP A 4 -18.55 6.00 -2.88
N ILE A 5 -17.55 5.68 -2.05
CA ILE A 5 -16.13 5.67 -2.45
C ILE A 5 -15.81 4.49 -3.37
N LYS A 6 -16.32 3.28 -3.06
CA LYS A 6 -16.19 2.12 -3.98
C LYS A 6 -16.81 2.43 -5.34
N SER A 7 -17.99 3.07 -5.34
CA SER A 7 -18.67 3.49 -6.57
C SER A 7 -17.89 4.57 -7.31
N ALA A 8 -17.33 5.56 -6.61
CA ALA A 8 -16.48 6.60 -7.19
C ALA A 8 -15.20 6.00 -7.80
N ILE A 9 -14.55 5.04 -7.15
CA ILE A 9 -13.37 4.34 -7.69
C ILE A 9 -13.73 3.55 -8.94
N LYS A 10 -14.84 2.79 -8.91
CA LYS A 10 -15.34 2.07 -10.09
C LYS A 10 -15.62 3.02 -11.25
N LEU A 11 -16.26 4.16 -10.98
CA LEU A 11 -16.58 5.17 -11.99
C LEU A 11 -15.32 5.83 -12.56
N LEU A 12 -14.38 6.23 -11.70
CA LEU A 12 -13.12 6.86 -12.10
C LEU A 12 -12.24 5.89 -12.89
N ALA A 13 -12.16 4.62 -12.48
CA ALA A 13 -11.42 3.57 -13.19
C ALA A 13 -12.02 3.26 -14.58
N LYS A 14 -13.35 3.35 -14.72
CA LYS A 14 -14.06 3.13 -16.00
C LYS A 14 -13.85 4.27 -17.02
N HIS A 15 -13.52 5.48 -16.57
CA HIS A 15 -13.49 6.68 -17.40
C HIS A 15 -12.09 7.36 -17.53
N ASP A 16 -11.02 6.64 -17.16
CA ASP A 16 -9.61 7.04 -17.41
C ASP A 16 -9.21 8.42 -16.85
N TYR A 17 -9.84 8.85 -15.75
CA TYR A 17 -9.54 10.13 -15.09
C TYR A 17 -8.13 10.11 -14.46
N ARG A 18 -7.37 11.20 -14.66
CA ARG A 18 -5.95 11.33 -14.30
C ARG A 18 -5.60 11.22 -12.80
N SER A 19 -6.56 11.22 -11.88
CA SER A 19 -6.29 11.11 -10.42
C SER A 19 -6.92 9.88 -9.74
N THR A 20 -7.40 8.89 -10.52
CA THR A 20 -7.81 7.56 -10.01
C THR A 20 -6.83 6.99 -8.99
N ALA A 21 -5.54 7.05 -9.29
CA ALA A 21 -4.49 6.53 -8.42
C ALA A 21 -4.46 7.18 -7.02
N ARG A 22 -4.76 8.49 -6.92
CA ARG A 22 -4.81 9.18 -5.63
C ARG A 22 -6.02 8.73 -4.80
N VAL A 23 -7.20 8.70 -5.41
CA VAL A 23 -8.43 8.27 -4.74
C VAL A 23 -8.33 6.81 -4.30
N VAL A 24 -7.76 5.94 -5.14
CA VAL A 24 -7.50 4.55 -4.80
C VAL A 24 -6.47 4.43 -3.66
N GLY A 25 -5.41 5.24 -3.66
CA GLY A 25 -4.46 5.32 -2.55
C GLY A 25 -5.14 5.65 -1.23
N GLU A 26 -5.84 6.78 -1.16
CA GLU A 26 -6.53 7.26 0.05
C GLU A 26 -7.62 6.28 0.52
N TYR A 27 -8.32 5.62 -0.39
CA TYR A 27 -9.30 4.58 -0.04
C TYR A 27 -8.63 3.35 0.57
N VAL A 28 -7.58 2.83 -0.06
CA VAL A 28 -6.86 1.65 0.44
C VAL A 28 -6.26 1.94 1.82
N GLU A 29 -5.69 3.14 2.03
CA GLU A 29 -5.19 3.55 3.34
C GLU A 29 -6.27 3.50 4.42
N LYS A 30 -7.48 4.02 4.13
CA LYS A 30 -8.61 3.98 5.07
C LYS A 30 -9.07 2.55 5.37
N VAL A 31 -9.24 1.72 4.35
CA VAL A 31 -9.68 0.32 4.53
C VAL A 31 -8.65 -0.46 5.34
N VAL A 32 -7.37 -0.31 5.05
CA VAL A 32 -6.31 -0.98 5.80
C VAL A 32 -6.27 -0.49 7.25
N ALA A 33 -6.42 0.81 7.49
CA ALA A 33 -6.44 1.36 8.84
C ALA A 33 -7.62 0.79 9.64
N GLU A 34 -8.82 0.79 9.07
CA GLU A 34 -10.02 0.24 9.71
C GLU A 34 -9.86 -1.27 10.02
N LYS A 35 -9.43 -2.05 9.02
CA LYS A 35 -9.31 -3.52 9.13
C LYS A 35 -8.18 -3.98 10.05
N LEU A 36 -7.14 -3.17 10.24
CA LEU A 36 -5.99 -3.49 11.10
C LEU A 36 -6.01 -2.76 12.44
N ASP A 37 -7.14 -2.16 12.84
CA ASP A 37 -7.25 -1.34 14.07
C ASP A 37 -6.14 -0.29 14.17
N GLY A 38 -5.97 0.45 13.07
CA GLY A 38 -4.92 1.42 12.83
C GLY A 38 -5.40 2.87 12.78
N GLU A 39 -4.49 3.78 13.10
CA GLU A 39 -4.69 5.21 12.97
C GLU A 39 -4.00 5.73 11.70
N LEU A 40 -4.71 6.53 10.90
CA LEU A 40 -4.11 7.22 9.76
C LEU A 40 -3.10 8.26 10.24
N ALA A 41 -1.95 8.35 9.58
CA ALA A 41 -1.00 9.41 9.81
C ALA A 41 -1.63 10.78 9.51
N LYS A 42 -1.18 11.84 10.21
CA LYS A 42 -1.67 13.20 9.93
C LYS A 42 -1.34 13.61 8.50
N HIS A 43 -2.26 14.32 7.87
CA HIS A 43 -2.08 14.81 6.49
C HIS A 43 -0.77 15.62 6.37
N ASN A 44 0.05 15.30 5.37
CA ASN A 44 1.40 15.85 5.15
C ASN A 44 2.48 15.50 6.19
N GLN A 45 2.27 14.50 7.06
CA GLN A 45 3.35 14.00 7.90
C GLN A 45 4.26 13.06 7.07
N PRO A 46 5.55 13.40 6.89
CA PRO A 46 6.47 12.50 6.21
C PRO A 46 6.78 11.28 7.10
N GLY A 47 6.60 10.08 6.55
CA GLY A 47 7.18 8.87 7.16
C GLY A 47 6.41 7.59 6.88
N PHE A 48 5.11 7.57 7.13
CA PHE A 48 4.24 6.40 7.06
C PHE A 48 2.79 6.82 6.81
N ASP A 49 1.95 5.87 6.40
CA ASP A 49 0.54 6.13 6.08
C ASP A 49 -0.39 5.70 7.23
N ILE A 50 -0.06 4.61 7.94
CA ILE A 50 -0.89 4.02 9.01
C ILE A 50 -0.01 3.61 10.19
N HIS A 51 -0.50 3.78 11.42
CA HIS A 51 0.10 3.22 12.63
C HIS A 51 -0.85 2.24 13.32
N THR A 52 -0.42 1.01 13.55
CA THR A 52 -1.21 -0.03 14.24
C THR A 52 -0.48 -0.54 15.47
N LYS A 53 -1.21 -1.12 16.43
CA LYS A 53 -0.59 -1.73 17.63
C LYS A 53 0.25 -2.97 17.29
N GLU A 54 -0.19 -3.76 16.30
CA GLU A 54 0.42 -5.04 15.96
C GLU A 54 1.64 -4.87 15.03
N PHE A 55 1.53 -4.01 14.02
CA PHE A 55 2.54 -3.87 12.97
C PHE A 55 3.34 -2.57 13.06
N GLY A 56 3.02 -1.67 13.99
CA GLY A 56 3.69 -0.38 14.09
C GLY A 56 3.38 0.50 12.87
N LYS A 57 4.41 1.19 12.35
CA LYS A 57 4.30 2.16 11.26
C LYS A 57 4.34 1.47 9.88
N ILE A 58 3.28 1.65 9.11
CA ILE A 58 3.07 1.01 7.81
C ILE A 58 3.01 2.07 6.71
N GLU A 59 3.78 1.87 5.64
CA GLU A 59 3.59 2.57 4.36
C GLU A 59 2.78 1.67 3.44
N VAL A 60 1.70 2.20 2.87
CA VAL A 60 0.83 1.50 1.95
C VAL A 60 1.09 1.98 0.52
N LYS A 61 1.21 1.05 -0.43
CA LYS A 61 1.23 1.38 -1.85
C LYS A 61 0.29 0.48 -2.62
N SER A 62 -0.69 1.10 -3.25
CA SER A 62 -1.66 0.43 -4.11
C SER A 62 -1.26 0.46 -5.59
N ARG A 63 -1.65 -0.58 -6.33
CA ARG A 63 -1.54 -0.70 -7.80
C ARG A 63 -2.85 -1.26 -8.35
N ALA A 64 -3.22 -0.88 -9.56
CA ALA A 64 -4.29 -1.59 -10.27
C ALA A 64 -3.85 -3.04 -10.55
N HIS A 65 -4.75 -4.02 -10.40
CA HIS A 65 -4.45 -5.44 -10.60
C HIS A 65 -4.01 -5.78 -12.04
N ASN A 66 -4.43 -4.99 -13.03
CA ASN A 66 -4.00 -5.11 -14.42
C ASN A 66 -2.89 -4.11 -14.83
N SER A 67 -2.26 -3.43 -13.87
CA SER A 67 -1.22 -2.45 -14.18
C SER A 67 -0.02 -3.10 -14.89
N LYS A 68 0.46 -2.46 -15.97
CA LYS A 68 1.66 -2.86 -16.73
C LYS A 68 2.93 -2.90 -15.88
N SER A 69 2.95 -2.20 -14.75
CA SER A 69 4.08 -2.20 -13.83
C SER A 69 3.60 -2.28 -12.39
N LYS A 70 3.95 -3.39 -11.74
CA LYS A 70 3.70 -3.64 -10.31
C LYS A 70 4.75 -3.06 -9.40
N ARG A 71 5.78 -2.42 -9.96
CA ARG A 71 6.93 -1.95 -9.21
C ARG A 71 6.55 -0.85 -8.21
N CYS A 72 6.95 -1.04 -6.97
CA CYS A 72 7.03 -0.03 -5.93
C CYS A 72 8.48 0.23 -5.57
N THR A 73 8.80 1.49 -5.26
CA THR A 73 10.15 1.90 -4.87
C THR A 73 10.10 2.47 -3.46
N LEU A 74 10.93 1.93 -2.58
CA LEU A 74 11.21 2.48 -1.26
C LEU A 74 12.61 3.05 -1.26
N ASN A 75 12.78 4.26 -0.73
CA ASN A 75 14.08 4.88 -0.53
C ASN A 75 14.49 4.81 0.95
N HIS A 76 15.78 5.00 1.21
CA HIS A 76 16.34 4.94 2.55
C HIS A 76 15.67 5.90 3.55
N LYS A 77 15.24 7.10 3.12
CA LYS A 77 14.56 8.07 3.98
C LYS A 77 13.19 7.55 4.45
N LYS A 78 12.43 6.91 3.57
CA LYS A 78 11.16 6.28 3.94
C LYS A 78 11.38 5.12 4.89
N MET A 79 12.30 4.20 4.54
CA MET A 79 12.58 3.01 5.35
C MET A 79 13.16 3.31 6.74
N ALA A 80 13.63 4.54 6.99
CA ALA A 80 14.13 4.93 8.31
C ALA A 80 13.02 5.03 9.37
N ASN A 81 11.78 5.36 8.97
CA ASN A 81 10.67 5.66 9.87
C ASN A 81 9.51 4.67 9.75
N LEU A 82 9.75 3.50 9.15
CA LEU A 82 8.76 2.47 8.87
C LEU A 82 9.17 1.15 9.51
N ASP A 83 8.17 0.45 10.06
CA ASP A 83 8.30 -0.92 10.53
C ASP A 83 7.91 -1.90 9.42
N HIS A 84 6.85 -1.56 8.67
CA HIS A 84 6.33 -2.38 7.59
C HIS A 84 6.04 -1.61 6.30
N PHE A 85 6.07 -2.34 5.19
CA PHE A 85 5.58 -1.91 3.89
C PHE A 85 4.44 -2.83 3.45
N LEU A 86 3.29 -2.25 3.11
CA LEU A 86 2.14 -2.98 2.59
C LEU A 86 1.95 -2.69 1.10
N TYR A 87 2.13 -3.73 0.29
CA TYR A 87 1.80 -3.70 -1.12
C TYR A 87 0.36 -4.18 -1.33
N VAL A 88 -0.43 -3.41 -2.06
CA VAL A 88 -1.84 -3.74 -2.33
C VAL A 88 -2.12 -3.70 -3.82
N GLU A 89 -2.82 -4.72 -4.33
CA GLU A 89 -3.42 -4.69 -5.66
C GLU A 89 -4.94 -4.51 -5.55
N VAL A 90 -5.49 -3.60 -6.35
CA VAL A 90 -6.92 -3.30 -6.37
C VAL A 90 -7.50 -3.70 -7.72
N GLU A 91 -8.59 -4.45 -7.70
CA GLU A 91 -9.36 -4.85 -8.88
C GLU A 91 -10.82 -4.48 -8.68
N SER A 92 -11.40 -3.74 -9.62
CA SER A 92 -12.83 -3.37 -9.57
C SER A 92 -13.27 -2.73 -8.25
N GLY A 93 -12.39 -2.01 -7.56
CA GLY A 93 -12.65 -1.36 -6.27
C GLY A 93 -12.48 -2.24 -5.03
N GLU A 94 -12.12 -3.52 -5.19
CA GLU A 94 -11.83 -4.45 -4.11
C GLU A 94 -10.33 -4.73 -4.01
N ILE A 95 -9.85 -5.08 -2.81
CA ILE A 95 -8.46 -5.49 -2.61
C ILE A 95 -8.30 -6.93 -3.12
N ALA A 96 -7.54 -7.10 -4.20
CA ALA A 96 -7.28 -8.41 -4.83
C ALA A 96 -6.01 -9.09 -4.30
N LYS A 97 -5.07 -8.30 -3.76
CA LYS A 97 -3.84 -8.80 -3.14
C LYS A 97 -3.36 -7.85 -2.07
N ALA A 98 -2.86 -8.37 -0.97
CA ALA A 98 -2.21 -7.60 0.08
C ALA A 98 -1.00 -8.36 0.64
N LEU A 99 0.19 -7.79 0.46
CA LEU A 99 1.45 -8.38 0.90
C LEU A 99 2.16 -7.42 1.87
N MET A 100 2.33 -7.88 3.11
CA MET A 100 3.04 -7.17 4.17
C MET A 100 4.52 -7.56 4.17
N PHE A 101 5.42 -6.58 4.18
CA PHE A 101 6.87 -6.78 4.19
C PHE A 101 7.48 -6.10 5.43
N ASP A 102 8.29 -6.83 6.18
CA ASP A 102 9.11 -6.26 7.25
C ASP A 102 10.25 -5.40 6.66
N ILE A 103 10.32 -4.14 7.07
CA ILE A 103 11.34 -3.19 6.62
C ILE A 103 12.75 -3.64 7.01
N SER A 104 12.92 -4.33 8.15
CA SER A 104 14.21 -4.87 8.58
C SER A 104 14.78 -5.86 7.55
N SER A 105 13.90 -6.64 6.92
CA SER A 105 14.23 -7.58 5.86
C SER A 105 14.46 -6.87 4.53
N LEU A 106 13.62 -5.88 4.18
CA LEU A 106 13.78 -5.10 2.95
C LEU A 106 15.08 -4.29 2.92
N LYS A 107 15.53 -3.75 4.06
CA LYS A 107 16.79 -2.99 4.16
C LYS A 107 18.00 -3.78 3.68
N LYS A 108 18.00 -5.11 3.83
CA LYS A 108 19.08 -6.01 3.37
C LYS A 108 19.15 -6.11 1.84
N LEU A 109 18.09 -5.70 1.14
CA LEU A 109 17.96 -5.75 -0.32
C LEU A 109 18.18 -4.38 -0.97
N ALA A 110 18.60 -3.38 -0.19
CA ALA A 110 18.83 -2.05 -0.69
C ALA A 110 20.01 -2.03 -1.67
N SER A 111 19.79 -1.40 -2.82
CA SER A 111 20.85 -1.07 -3.78
C SER A 111 21.90 -0.14 -3.14
N PRO A 112 23.09 0.04 -3.75
CA PRO A 112 24.11 0.97 -3.25
C PRO A 112 23.62 2.41 -3.09
N LYS A 113 22.55 2.80 -3.82
CA LYS A 113 21.90 4.12 -3.71
C LYS A 113 20.83 4.19 -2.61
N GLY A 114 20.64 3.12 -1.84
CA GLY A 114 19.66 3.06 -0.75
C GLY A 114 18.22 2.90 -1.22
N TYR A 115 17.99 2.32 -2.41
CA TYR A 115 16.65 2.00 -2.91
C TYR A 115 16.36 0.51 -2.84
N VAL A 116 15.14 0.17 -2.45
CA VAL A 116 14.55 -1.17 -2.58
C VAL A 116 13.42 -1.11 -3.60
N TYR A 117 13.45 -2.02 -4.55
CA TYR A 117 12.37 -2.22 -5.51
C TYR A 117 11.57 -3.46 -5.10
N ILE A 118 10.25 -3.33 -5.02
CA ILE A 118 9.32 -4.45 -4.84
C ILE A 118 8.56 -4.59 -6.14
N ASP A 119 8.75 -5.72 -6.81
CA ASP A 119 8.02 -6.11 -8.01
C ASP A 119 7.63 -7.59 -7.91
N GLU A 120 7.01 -8.13 -8.95
CA GLU A 120 6.42 -9.48 -8.94
C GLU A 120 7.44 -10.57 -8.58
N SER A 121 8.70 -10.40 -8.96
CA SER A 121 9.78 -11.34 -8.63
C SER A 121 10.07 -11.43 -7.14
N ARG A 122 9.64 -10.42 -6.36
CA ARG A 122 9.88 -10.29 -4.92
C ARG A 122 8.60 -10.47 -4.09
N HIS A 123 7.46 -10.74 -4.70
CA HIS A 123 6.20 -10.95 -3.97
C HIS A 123 6.28 -12.10 -2.96
N GLY A 124 7.09 -13.13 -3.23
CA GLY A 124 7.32 -14.24 -2.29
C GLY A 124 8.05 -13.85 -0.99
N LEU A 125 8.57 -12.62 -0.89
CA LEU A 125 9.20 -12.09 0.34
C LEU A 125 8.18 -11.45 1.30
N GLY A 126 6.95 -11.23 0.84
CA GLY A 126 5.88 -10.62 1.64
C GLY A 126 4.95 -11.67 2.22
N THR A 127 4.43 -11.41 3.42
CA THR A 127 3.37 -12.19 4.04
C THR A 127 2.02 -11.77 3.47
N CYS A 128 1.26 -12.71 2.93
CA CYS A 128 -0.11 -12.42 2.48
C CYS A 128 -0.99 -12.11 3.69
N ILE A 129 -1.66 -10.94 3.68
CA ILE A 129 -2.61 -10.53 4.71
C ILE A 129 -4.01 -10.25 4.14
N LEU A 130 -4.29 -10.74 2.93
CA LEU A 130 -5.54 -10.47 2.21
C LEU A 130 -6.78 -10.83 3.04
N GLU A 131 -6.77 -11.98 3.73
CA GLU A 131 -7.88 -12.44 4.56
C GLU A 131 -8.21 -11.49 5.72
N ARG A 132 -7.23 -10.69 6.17
CA ARG A 132 -7.45 -9.71 7.22
C ARG A 132 -8.08 -8.41 6.73
N LEU A 133 -8.02 -8.16 5.42
CA LEU A 133 -8.51 -6.93 4.80
C LEU A 133 -9.87 -7.10 4.13
N ASN A 134 -10.33 -8.36 3.96
CA ASN A 134 -11.66 -8.67 3.44
C ASN A 134 -12.71 -8.76 4.55
#